data_AF-K1RK07-F1
#
_entry.id   AF-K1RK07-F1
#
_cell.length_a   1.000
_cell.length_b   1.000
_cell.length_c   1.000
_cell.angle_alpha   90.00
_cell.angle_beta   90.00
_cell.angle_gamma   90.00
#
_symmetry.space_group_name_H-M   'P 1'
#
loop_
_entity.id
_entity.type
_entity.pdbx_description
1 polymer ?
#
loop_
_entity_poly.entity_id
_entity_poly.type
_entity_poly.pdbx_seq_one_letter_code
_entity_poly.pdbx_strand_id
1 'polypeptide(L)'
;MEVYFAVSAFEAPQGEGSENILSFDKGDKFEIYDCHRNSSEWWGARALKDSCVGYVPSKYMKVNKTNLSLSLSLSLSLSVYQSMSKMHE
;
A
#
# COMPACT_ATOMS: atom_id res chain seq x y z
N MET A 1 -4.22 -9.06 -0.22
CA MET A 1 -4.62 -7.65 -0.29
C MET A 1 -3.41 -6.80 0.03
N GLU A 2 -3.13 -5.79 -0.79
CA GLU A 2 -2.00 -4.89 -0.56
C GLU A 2 -2.39 -3.82 0.48
N VAL A 3 -1.56 -3.64 1.49
CA VAL A 3 -1.76 -2.61 2.51
C VAL A 3 -1.05 -1.34 2.09
N TYR A 4 -1.80 -0.26 2.03
CA TYR A 4 -1.31 1.09 1.76
C TYR A 4 -1.20 1.87 3.06
N PHE A 5 -0.34 2.87 3.07
CA PHE A 5 -0.20 3.82 4.17
C PHE A 5 -0.36 5.24 3.66
N ALA A 6 -0.96 6.10 4.49
CA ALA A 6 -1.08 7.52 4.23
C ALA A 6 0.28 8.21 4.36
N VAL A 7 0.73 8.92 3.32
CA VAL A 7 2.00 9.70 3.39
C VAL A 7 1.85 11.07 4.03
N SER A 8 0.62 11.54 4.19
CA SER A 8 0.26 12.80 4.82
C SER A 8 -1.09 12.64 5.53
N ALA A 9 -1.35 13.52 6.50
CA ALA A 9 -2.68 13.67 7.05
C ALA A 9 -3.63 14.25 5.99
N PHE A 10 -4.88 13.82 6.04
CA PHE A 10 -5.96 14.29 5.18
C PHE A 10 -7.23 14.41 6.02
N GLU A 11 -7.88 15.56 5.91
CA GLU A 11 -9.14 15.83 6.58
C GLU A 11 -10.26 15.84 5.53
N ALA A 12 -11.27 15.00 5.74
CA ALA A 12 -12.42 14.94 4.85
C ALA A 12 -13.13 16.32 4.83
N PRO A 13 -13.45 16.85 3.64
CA PRO A 13 -14.21 18.10 3.54
C PRO A 13 -15.59 17.94 4.19
N GLN A 14 -16.11 19.01 4.79
CA GLN A 14 -17.48 19.04 5.29
C GLN A 14 -18.40 19.56 4.17
N GLY A 15 -19.15 18.66 3.55
CA GLY A 15 -20.08 18.98 2.46
C GLY A 15 -20.93 17.78 2.04
N GLU A 16 -22.01 18.05 1.32
CA GLU A 16 -22.90 17.01 0.78
C GLU A 16 -22.10 16.04 -0.13
N GLY A 17 -22.16 14.73 0.16
CA GLY A 17 -21.37 13.70 -0.54
C GLY A 17 -20.00 13.39 0.06
N SER A 18 -19.63 14.03 1.17
CA SER A 18 -18.34 13.80 1.87
C SER A 18 -18.43 12.78 3.01
N GLU A 19 -19.64 12.30 3.33
CA GLU A 19 -19.91 11.40 4.45
C GLU A 19 -19.23 10.03 4.31
N ASN A 20 -18.90 9.64 3.08
CA ASN A 20 -18.19 8.39 2.78
C ASN A 20 -16.68 8.58 2.67
N ILE A 21 -16.15 9.80 2.89
CA ILE A 21 -14.71 10.08 2.82
C ILE A 21 -14.09 9.91 4.20
N LEU A 22 -12.98 9.17 4.26
CA LEU A 22 -12.27 8.93 5.53
C LEU A 22 -11.24 10.04 5.78
N SER A 23 -11.26 10.60 6.99
CA SER A 23 -10.17 11.41 7.55
C SER A 23 -9.10 10.51 8.15
N PHE A 24 -7.83 10.87 8.00
CA PHE A 24 -6.72 10.06 8.49
C PHE A 24 -5.45 10.85 8.72
N ASP A 25 -4.58 10.30 9.57
CA ASP A 25 -3.28 10.87 9.87
C ASP A 25 -2.18 10.26 8.99
N LYS A 26 -1.05 10.97 8.91
CA LYS A 26 0.15 10.44 8.24
C LYS A 26 0.59 9.14 8.94
N GLY A 27 0.68 8.06 8.17
CA GLY A 27 1.09 6.73 8.63
C GLY A 27 -0.06 5.77 8.87
N ASP A 28 -1.32 6.23 8.81
CA ASP A 28 -2.47 5.33 8.91
C ASP A 28 -2.50 4.31 7.78
N LYS A 29 -2.98 3.11 8.08
CA LYS A 29 -2.96 1.96 7.18
C LYS A 29 -4.35 1.68 6.62
N PHE A 30 -4.40 1.42 5.32
CA PHE A 30 -5.61 1.19 4.57
C PHE A 30 -5.48 -0.07 3.71
N GLU A 31 -6.55 -0.87 3.72
CA GLU A 31 -6.71 -1.96 2.79
C GLU A 31 -7.53 -1.47 1.59
N ILE A 32 -6.87 -1.36 0.44
CA ILE A 32 -7.52 -0.92 -0.79
C ILE A 32 -8.17 -2.14 -1.45
N TYR A 33 -9.50 -2.12 -1.58
CA TYR A 33 -10.26 -3.17 -2.25
C TYR A 33 -10.81 -2.70 -3.61
N ASP A 34 -10.95 -1.39 -3.81
CA ASP A 34 -11.44 -0.81 -5.05
C ASP A 34 -10.50 0.30 -5.54
N CYS A 35 -9.68 -0.04 -6.52
CA CYS A 35 -8.85 0.92 -7.24
C CYS A 35 -9.30 0.91 -8.71
N HIS A 36 -10.34 1.70 -9.02
CA HIS A 36 -10.77 1.89 -10.41
C HIS A 36 -9.58 2.41 -11.23
N ARG A 37 -8.98 1.51 -12.01
CA ARG A 37 -7.69 1.65 -12.73
C ARG A 37 -7.68 2.78 -13.79
N ASN A 38 -8.79 3.50 -13.94
CA ASN A 38 -9.08 4.40 -15.05
C ASN A 38 -9.06 5.90 -14.69
N SER A 39 -8.23 6.31 -13.72
CA SER A 39 -8.02 7.71 -13.26
C SER A 39 -8.96 8.25 -12.19
N SER A 40 -9.70 7.41 -11.46
CA SER A 40 -10.42 7.90 -10.27
C SER A 40 -9.41 8.28 -9.18
N GLU A 41 -9.36 9.56 -8.82
CA GLU A 41 -8.47 10.07 -7.75
C GLU A 41 -8.79 9.45 -6.37
N TRP A 42 -9.94 8.79 -6.24
CA TRP A 42 -10.50 8.21 -5.02
C TRP A 42 -10.54 6.69 -5.10
N TRP A 43 -10.05 6.02 -4.06
CA TRP A 43 -10.03 4.57 -3.93
C TRP A 43 -10.92 4.13 -2.76
N GLY A 44 -11.65 3.03 -2.96
CA GLY A 44 -12.41 2.37 -1.90
C GLY A 44 -11.45 1.63 -0.98
N ALA A 45 -11.45 2.04 0.29
CA ALA A 45 -10.51 1.60 1.29
C ALA A 45 -11.18 1.27 2.62
N ARG A 46 -10.60 0.30 3.33
CA ARG A 46 -10.93 0.00 4.72
C ARG A 46 -9.80 0.43 5.63
N ALA A 47 -10.09 1.33 6.56
CA ALA A 47 -9.15 1.76 7.60
C ALA A 47 -8.85 0.58 8.54
N LEU A 48 -7.58 0.25 8.75
CA LEU A 48 -7.21 -0.85 9.67
C LEU A 48 -7.38 -0.46 11.14
N LYS A 49 -7.38 0.84 11.45
CA LYS A 49 -7.47 1.35 12.83
C LYS A 49 -8.84 1.08 13.45
N ASP A 50 -9.90 1.47 12.74
CA ASP A 50 -11.28 1.43 13.25
C ASP A 50 -12.19 0.50 12.41
N SER A 51 -11.62 -0.20 11.42
CA SER A 51 -12.36 -1.02 10.44
C SER A 51 -13.43 -0.24 9.64
N CYS A 52 -13.39 1.09 9.66
CA CYS A 52 -14.27 1.94 8.86
C CYS A 52 -13.98 1.80 7.37
N VAL A 53 -15.05 1.80 6.57
CA VAL A 53 -14.97 1.68 5.10
C VAL A 53 -15.38 3.01 4.49
N GLY A 54 -14.62 3.48 3.50
CA GLY A 54 -14.91 4.71 2.79
C GLY A 54 -13.93 4.98 1.67
N TYR A 55 -13.95 6.19 1.16
CA TYR A 55 -13.08 6.64 0.08
C TYR A 55 -11.88 7.39 0.63
N VAL A 56 -10.72 7.08 0.07
CA VAL A 56 -9.47 7.80 0.34
C VAL A 56 -8.86 8.30 -0.96
N PRO A 57 -8.26 9.49 -0.97
CA PRO A 57 -7.56 10.00 -2.14
C PRO A 57 -6.26 9.20 -2.37
N SER A 58 -6.19 8.55 -3.53
CA SER A 58 -5.06 7.72 -3.99
C SER A 58 -3.72 8.47 -3.98
N LYS A 59 -3.75 9.80 -4.20
CA LYS A 59 -2.57 10.68 -4.18
C LYS A 59 -1.80 10.61 -2.85
N TYR A 60 -2.50 10.32 -1.76
CA TYR A 60 -1.94 10.23 -0.42
C TYR A 60 -1.62 8.79 0.01
N MET A 61 -1.92 7.80 -0.83
CA MET A 61 -1.72 6.39 -0.54
C MET A 61 -0.41 5.91 -1.16
N LYS A 62 0.44 5.27 -0.35
CA LYS A 62 1.62 4.54 -0.82
C LYS A 62 1.56 3.08 -0.38
N VAL A 63 1.88 2.18 -1.29
CA VAL A 63 2.01 0.76 -0.96
C VAL A 63 3.21 0.56 -0.05
N ASN A 64 3.02 -0.15 1.06
CA ASN A 64 4.16 -0.58 1.86
C ASN A 64 4.83 -1.76 1.14
N LYS A 65 5.83 -1.47 0.28
CA LYS A 65 6.69 -2.49 -0.34
C LYS A 65 7.64 -3.06 0.71
N THR A 66 7.11 -3.61 1.78
CA THR A 66 7.92 -4.33 2.76
C THR A 66 8.20 -5.73 2.26
N ASN A 67 9.47 -5.97 1.93
CA ASN A 67 10.18 -7.25 1.88
C ASN A 67 10.06 -8.22 0.68
N LEU A 68 9.18 -8.03 -0.30
CA LEU A 68 9.19 -8.92 -1.49
C LEU A 68 10.42 -8.70 -2.40
N SER A 69 10.91 -7.46 -2.49
CA SER A 69 12.10 -7.16 -3.30
C SER A 69 13.42 -7.60 -2.64
N LEU A 70 13.51 -7.53 -1.31
CA LEU A 70 14.73 -7.87 -0.57
C LEU A 70 14.92 -9.40 -0.50
N SER A 71 13.84 -10.15 -0.26
CA SER A 71 13.86 -11.62 -0.25
C SER A 71 14.20 -12.23 -1.62
N LEU A 72 13.64 -11.69 -2.72
CA LEU A 72 14.01 -12.13 -4.07
C LEU A 72 15.48 -11.82 -4.40
N SER A 73 15.98 -10.63 -4.04
CA SER A 73 17.38 -10.28 -4.30
C SER A 73 18.37 -11.15 -3.51
N LEU A 74 18.08 -11.46 -2.24
CA LEU A 74 18.95 -12.35 -1.45
C LEU A 74 18.91 -13.79 -1.94
N SER A 75 17.73 -14.30 -2.32
CA SER A 75 17.60 -15.68 -2.82
C SER A 75 18.32 -15.87 -4.16
N LEU A 76 18.18 -14.95 -5.11
CA LEU A 76 18.94 -15.00 -6.37
C LEU A 76 20.46 -14.91 -6.13
N SER A 77 20.91 -14.03 -5.23
CA SER A 77 22.34 -13.90 -4.91
C SER A 77 22.92 -15.18 -4.28
N LEU A 78 22.16 -15.88 -3.42
CA LEU A 78 22.61 -17.11 -2.79
C LEU A 78 22.65 -18.28 -3.78
N SER A 79 21.65 -18.38 -4.68
CA SER A 79 21.62 -19.39 -5.74
C SER A 79 22.79 -19.22 -6.72
N VAL A 80 23.15 -17.98 -7.09
CA VAL A 80 24.31 -17.71 -7.95
C VAL A 80 25.61 -18.11 -7.25
N TYR A 81 25.79 -17.76 -5.97
CA TYR A 81 27.00 -18.12 -5.21
C TYR A 81 27.18 -19.65 -5.08
N GLN A 82 26.12 -20.37 -4.70
CA GLN A 82 26.17 -21.84 -4.59
C GLN A 82 26.44 -22.53 -5.93
N SER A 83 26.00 -21.95 -7.05
CA SER A 83 26.31 -22.46 -8.38
C SER A 83 27.77 -22.25 -8.77
N MET A 84 28.39 -21.14 -8.36
CA MET A 84 29.80 -20.86 -8.66
C MET A 84 30.76 -21.71 -7.82
N SER A 85 30.44 -22.00 -6.56
CA SER A 85 31.26 -22.85 -5.70
C SER A 85 31.34 -24.31 -6.15
N LYS A 86 30.37 -24.80 -6.94
CA LYS A 86 30.34 -26.17 -7.47
C LYS A 86 31.10 -26.36 -8.78
N MET A 87 31.57 -25.28 -9.42
CA MET A 87 32.37 -25.35 -10.65
C MET A 87 33.88 -25.41 -10.38
N HIS A 88 34.29 -25.37 -9.11
CA HIS A 88 35.69 -25.46 -8.68
C HIS A 88 35.92 -26.74 -7.86
N GLU A 89 35.46 -27.87 -8.39
CA GLU A 89 35.85 -29.23 -7.99
C GLU A 89 36.08 -30.08 -9.24
#